data_AF-A0A3M1F136-F1
#
_entry.id   AF-A0A3M1F136-F1
#
_cell.length_a   1.000
_cell.length_b   1.000
_cell.length_c   1.000
_cell.angle_alpha   90.00
_cell.angle_beta   90.00
_cell.angle_gamma   90.00
#
_symmetry.space_group_name_H-M   'P 1'
#
loop_
_entity.id
_entity.type
_entity.pdbx_description
1 polymer ?
#
loop_
_entity_poly.entity_id
_entity_poly.type
_entity_poly.pdbx_seq_one_letter_code
_entity_poly.pdbx_strand_id
1 'polypeptide(L)'
;MGDVLRGERTWNGLRIEVVDVVRNGWPLLKAHNQYNDPPLPGKRMLLITLEVQKIETADNKPVSIDESDFKVVGERQEVYNTYSEETRCGVVPDALDGVVIAGRPIRGDICVQVPEQERDFVLIYDSGDSKQPAVYIPLPEGREIGE
;
A
#
# COMPACT_ATOMS: atom_id res chain seq x y z
N MET A 1 -7.73 25.45 -5.25
CA MET A 1 -7.53 24.29 -6.14
C MET A 1 -6.18 24.46 -6.82
N GLY A 2 -5.08 24.01 -6.22
CA GLY A 2 -3.72 24.32 -6.73
C GLY A 2 -2.71 23.19 -6.53
N ASP A 3 -2.79 22.46 -5.41
CA ASP A 3 -1.76 21.46 -5.09
C ASP A 3 -2.20 20.01 -5.28
N VAL A 4 -3.52 19.74 -5.31
CA VAL A 4 -4.06 18.38 -5.53
C VAL A 4 -3.70 17.83 -6.92
N LEU A 5 -3.46 18.72 -7.90
CA LEU A 5 -3.09 18.37 -9.28
C LEU A 5 -1.59 18.28 -9.53
N ARG A 6 -0.75 18.61 -8.53
CA ARG A 6 0.73 18.52 -8.66
C ARG A 6 1.30 17.20 -8.13
N GLY A 7 0.44 16.28 -7.67
CA GLY A 7 0.87 14.99 -7.11
C GLY A 7 1.46 15.08 -5.69
N GLU A 8 1.40 16.24 -5.04
CA GLU A 8 2.01 16.43 -3.71
C GLU A 8 1.08 16.02 -2.54
N ARG A 9 -0.23 15.94 -2.78
CA ARG A 9 -1.24 15.48 -1.81
C ARG A 9 -2.54 15.02 -2.47
N THR A 10 -3.24 14.11 -1.81
CA THR A 10 -4.59 13.62 -2.14
C THR A 10 -5.66 14.67 -1.87
N TRP A 11 -6.90 14.40 -2.32
CA TRP A 11 -8.06 15.27 -2.11
C TRP A 11 -8.46 15.44 -0.63
N ASN A 12 -8.16 14.46 0.22
CA ASN A 12 -8.32 14.57 1.69
C ASN A 12 -7.07 15.09 2.41
N GLY A 13 -6.09 15.63 1.67
CA GLY A 13 -4.91 16.29 2.26
C GLY A 13 -3.87 15.33 2.81
N LEU A 14 -3.88 14.06 2.40
CA LEU A 14 -2.80 13.12 2.70
C LEU A 14 -1.66 13.30 1.70
N ARG A 15 -0.43 13.16 2.17
CA ARG A 15 0.72 12.79 1.35
C ARG A 15 1.01 11.32 1.65
N ILE A 16 1.11 10.52 0.61
CA ILE A 16 1.38 9.08 0.70
C ILE A 16 2.70 8.85 -0.02
N GLU A 17 3.69 8.37 0.71
CA GLU A 17 5.03 8.09 0.18
C GLU A 17 5.30 6.59 0.25
N VAL A 18 5.83 6.04 -0.85
CA VAL A 18 6.31 4.66 -0.90
C VAL A 18 7.74 4.65 -0.40
N VAL A 19 7.96 4.03 0.75
CA VAL A 19 9.26 4.04 1.43
C VAL A 19 10.12 2.85 1.04
N ASP A 20 9.51 1.67 0.93
CA ASP A 20 10.21 0.44 0.54
C ASP A 20 9.25 -0.46 -0.25
N VAL A 21 9.80 -1.25 -1.17
CA VAL A 21 9.08 -2.28 -1.91
C VAL A 21 9.95 -3.53 -1.91
N VAL A 22 9.50 -4.57 -1.22
CA VAL A 22 10.14 -5.89 -1.22
C VAL A 22 9.43 -6.80 -2.20
N ARG A 23 10.15 -7.21 -3.26
CA ARG A 23 9.56 -8.00 -4.35
C ARG A 23 9.15 -9.40 -3.91
N ASN A 24 9.84 -9.98 -2.94
CA ASN A 24 9.50 -11.26 -2.36
C ASN A 24 9.46 -11.16 -0.83
N GLY A 25 8.32 -10.71 -0.29
CA GLY A 25 8.11 -10.52 1.14
C GLY A 25 7.91 -11.81 1.94
N TRP A 26 7.75 -12.97 1.30
CA TRP A 26 7.43 -14.23 2.00
C TRP A 26 8.40 -14.58 3.14
N PRO A 27 9.73 -14.46 2.98
CA PRO A 27 10.66 -14.69 4.09
C PRO A 27 10.40 -13.81 5.32
N LEU A 28 10.01 -12.53 5.12
CA LEU A 28 9.70 -11.60 6.21
C LEU A 28 8.38 -11.98 6.89
N LEU A 29 7.35 -12.27 6.11
CA LEU A 29 6.04 -12.62 6.65
C LEU A 29 6.06 -13.95 7.41
N LYS A 30 6.82 -14.94 6.91
CA LYS A 30 7.03 -16.21 7.61
C LYS A 30 7.81 -16.03 8.91
N ALA A 31 8.79 -15.14 8.93
CA ALA A 31 9.56 -14.84 10.14
C ALA A 31 8.72 -14.10 11.18
N HIS A 32 7.82 -13.20 10.74
CA HIS A 32 6.89 -12.48 11.61
C HIS A 32 5.82 -13.42 12.21
N ASN A 33 5.22 -14.27 11.38
CA ASN A 33 4.23 -15.25 11.83
C ASN A 33 4.42 -16.58 11.09
N GLN A 34 4.92 -17.58 11.81
CA GLN A 34 5.17 -18.92 11.28
C GLN A 34 3.90 -19.67 10.84
N TYR A 35 2.71 -19.20 11.23
CA TYR A 35 1.42 -19.76 10.84
C TYR A 35 0.87 -19.16 9.54
N ASN A 36 1.54 -18.16 8.95
CA ASN A 36 1.17 -17.70 7.62
C ASN A 36 1.37 -18.83 6.59
N ASP A 37 0.49 -18.88 5.60
CA ASP A 37 0.64 -19.77 4.45
C ASP A 37 1.65 -19.19 3.46
N PRO A 38 2.42 -20.03 2.75
CA PRO A 38 3.26 -19.57 1.65
C PRO A 38 2.41 -18.91 0.53
N PRO A 39 3.05 -18.15 -0.37
CA PRO A 39 2.37 -17.64 -1.56
C PRO A 39 1.70 -18.77 -2.35
N LEU A 40 0.55 -18.45 -2.96
CA LEU A 40 -0.14 -19.36 -3.86
C LEU A 40 0.79 -19.76 -5.03
N PRO A 41 0.60 -20.95 -5.64
CA PRO A 41 1.44 -21.39 -6.74
C PRO A 41 1.55 -20.36 -7.87
N GLY A 42 2.78 -20.02 -8.27
CA GLY A 42 3.07 -19.04 -9.31
C GLY A 42 2.91 -17.58 -8.89
N LYS A 43 2.68 -17.30 -7.60
CA LYS A 43 2.63 -15.95 -7.02
C LYS A 43 3.80 -15.71 -6.08
N ARG A 44 4.11 -14.43 -5.88
CA ARG A 44 5.00 -13.89 -4.84
C ARG A 44 4.23 -12.88 -4.00
N MET A 45 4.66 -12.70 -2.76
CA MET A 45 4.14 -11.65 -1.88
C MET A 45 4.93 -10.35 -2.13
N LEU A 46 4.25 -9.32 -2.59
CA LEU A 46 4.77 -7.96 -2.71
C LEU A 46 4.45 -7.22 -1.41
N LEU A 47 5.49 -6.87 -0.64
CA LEU A 47 5.37 -6.10 0.60
C LEU A 47 5.78 -4.65 0.32
N ILE A 48 4.93 -3.70 0.69
CA ILE A 48 5.12 -2.28 0.40
C ILE A 48 5.02 -1.52 1.71
N THR A 49 6.08 -0.80 2.06
CA THR A 49 6.07 0.07 3.24
C THR A 49 5.67 1.48 2.83
N LEU A 50 4.66 2.02 3.50
CA LEU A 50 4.13 3.35 3.26
C LEU A 50 4.40 4.27 4.45
N GLU A 51 4.67 5.53 4.15
CA GLU A 51 4.55 6.63 5.12
C GLU A 51 3.41 7.55 4.68
N VAL A 52 2.48 7.81 5.60
CA VAL A 52 1.28 8.60 5.33
C VAL A 52 1.25 9.80 6.28
N GLN A 53 1.23 10.99 5.70
CA GLN A 53 1.21 12.25 6.44
C GLN A 53 -0.02 13.07 6.08
N LYS A 54 -0.68 13.66 7.08
CA LYS A 54 -1.67 14.71 6.85
C LYS A 54 -0.96 16.05 6.67
N ILE A 55 -1.08 16.64 5.49
CA ILE A 55 -0.64 18.01 5.23
C ILE A 55 -1.63 18.98 5.89
N GLU A 56 -1.11 19.98 6.58
CA GLU A 56 -1.93 20.95 7.30
C GLU A 56 -2.87 21.71 6.36
N THR A 57 -4.15 21.76 6.73
CA THR A 57 -5.24 22.45 6.02
C THR A 57 -6.09 23.26 7.00
N ALA A 58 -6.93 24.16 6.48
CA ALA A 58 -7.80 24.98 7.31
C ALA A 58 -8.82 24.16 8.13
N ASP A 59 -9.19 22.96 7.68
CA ASP A 59 -10.14 22.08 8.36
C ASP A 59 -9.48 20.98 9.21
N ASN A 60 -8.20 20.65 8.95
CA ASN A 60 -7.35 19.70 9.70
C ASN A 60 -8.05 18.43 10.19
N LYS A 61 -9.04 17.94 9.43
CA LYS A 61 -9.82 16.77 9.83
C LYS A 61 -8.93 15.52 9.84
N PRO A 62 -8.96 14.72 10.92
CA PRO A 62 -8.31 13.41 10.96
C PRO A 62 -8.80 12.52 9.83
N VAL A 63 -7.91 11.66 9.32
CA VAL A 63 -8.24 10.67 8.28
C VAL A 63 -7.92 9.30 8.84
N SER A 64 -8.94 8.45 8.95
CA SER A 64 -8.72 7.01 9.21
C SER A 64 -8.18 6.39 7.93
N ILE A 65 -7.18 5.54 8.07
CA ILE A 65 -6.61 4.79 6.96
C ILE A 65 -6.19 3.41 7.42
N ASP A 66 -6.42 2.41 6.58
CA ASP A 66 -5.89 1.07 6.79
C ASP A 66 -5.41 0.45 5.47
N GLU A 67 -4.78 -0.73 5.55
CA GLU A 67 -4.26 -1.46 4.40
C GLU A 67 -5.32 -1.79 3.32
N SER A 68 -6.62 -1.78 3.64
CA SER A 68 -7.71 -2.08 2.70
C SER A 68 -8.09 -0.88 1.82
N ASP A 69 -7.71 0.33 2.23
CA ASP A 69 -7.78 1.53 1.39
C ASP A 69 -6.78 1.49 0.22
N PHE A 70 -5.88 0.50 0.21
CA PHE A 70 -4.85 0.34 -0.80
C PHE A 70 -5.04 -0.91 -1.66
N LYS A 71 -4.78 -0.73 -2.95
CA LYS A 71 -4.78 -1.79 -3.96
C LYS A 71 -3.55 -1.65 -4.85
N VAL A 72 -3.20 -2.69 -5.58
CA VAL A 72 -2.09 -2.68 -6.53
C VAL A 72 -2.59 -3.13 -7.89
N VAL A 73 -2.12 -2.49 -8.96
CA VAL A 73 -2.32 -2.93 -10.34
C VAL A 73 -0.96 -3.00 -11.04
N GLY A 74 -0.71 -4.05 -11.82
CA GLY A 74 0.50 -4.18 -12.64
C GLY A 74 0.19 -4.12 -14.13
N GLU A 75 1.17 -4.49 -14.95
CA GLU A 75 1.05 -4.53 -16.42
C GLU A 75 -0.10 -5.42 -16.93
N ARG A 76 -0.59 -6.39 -16.13
CA ARG A 76 -1.71 -7.27 -16.51
C ARG A 76 -3.08 -6.60 -16.32
N GLN A 77 -3.11 -5.40 -15.74
CA GLN A 77 -4.31 -4.62 -15.43
C GLN A 77 -5.31 -5.33 -14.49
N GLU A 78 -4.83 -6.32 -13.75
CA GLU A 78 -5.57 -6.98 -12.67
C GLU A 78 -5.37 -6.21 -11.35
N VAL A 79 -6.44 -6.13 -10.54
CA VAL A 79 -6.39 -5.46 -9.23
C VAL A 79 -6.09 -6.47 -8.14
N TYR A 80 -4.99 -6.25 -7.42
CA TYR A 80 -4.57 -7.00 -6.24
C TYR A 80 -4.91 -6.22 -4.98
N ASN A 81 -5.54 -6.86 -3.99
CA ASN A 81 -5.98 -6.20 -2.76
C ASN A 81 -5.61 -7.02 -1.51
N THR A 82 -5.73 -6.40 -0.33
CA THR A 82 -5.26 -6.98 0.94
C THR A 82 -6.24 -7.95 1.58
N TYR A 83 -7.46 -8.07 1.06
CA TYR A 83 -8.56 -8.81 1.71
C TYR A 83 -9.08 -10.03 0.94
N SER A 84 -8.86 -10.14 -0.38
CA SER A 84 -9.33 -11.28 -1.17
C SER A 84 -8.44 -12.50 -0.96
N GLU A 85 -9.02 -13.70 -0.87
CA GLU A 85 -8.30 -14.96 -0.69
C GLU A 85 -7.19 -15.18 -1.75
N GLU A 86 -7.43 -14.71 -2.97
CA GLU A 86 -6.48 -14.84 -4.08
C GLU A 86 -5.27 -13.89 -3.97
N THR A 87 -5.33 -12.86 -3.13
CA THR A 87 -4.35 -11.76 -3.13
C THR A 87 -3.85 -11.37 -1.75
N ARG A 88 -4.46 -11.82 -0.65
CA ARG A 88 -4.02 -11.49 0.73
C ARG A 88 -2.75 -12.25 1.15
N CYS A 89 -1.91 -11.67 2.00
CA CYS A 89 -0.64 -12.29 2.43
C CYS A 89 -0.65 -12.97 3.82
N GLY A 90 -1.78 -13.00 4.52
CA GLY A 90 -1.83 -13.46 5.92
C GLY A 90 -1.59 -12.32 6.91
N VAL A 91 -0.95 -12.62 8.05
CA VAL A 91 -0.60 -11.61 9.06
C VAL A 91 0.64 -10.84 8.61
N VAL A 92 0.47 -9.55 8.34
CA VAL A 92 1.52 -8.65 7.84
C VAL A 92 2.24 -7.98 9.02
N PRO A 93 3.59 -7.93 9.05
CA PRO A 93 4.32 -7.16 10.05
C PRO A 93 3.97 -5.67 9.94
N ASP A 94 3.80 -4.99 11.07
CA ASP A 94 3.53 -3.55 11.11
C ASP A 94 2.45 -3.09 10.10
N ALA A 95 1.38 -3.89 9.97
CA ALA A 95 0.28 -3.64 9.04
C ALA A 95 -0.25 -2.20 9.19
N LEU A 96 -0.45 -1.51 8.07
CA LEU A 96 -0.87 -0.12 8.07
C LEU A 96 -2.30 0.01 8.61
N ASP A 97 -2.43 0.56 9.82
CA ASP A 97 -3.71 0.89 10.44
C ASP A 97 -3.55 2.13 11.33
N GLY A 98 -4.44 3.11 11.18
CA GLY A 98 -4.57 4.18 12.16
C GLY A 98 -5.28 5.43 11.69
N VAL A 99 -5.13 6.48 12.48
CA VAL A 99 -5.73 7.80 12.22
C VAL A 99 -4.61 8.82 12.01
N VAL A 100 -4.54 9.39 10.81
CA VAL A 100 -3.56 10.39 10.41
C VAL A 100 -4.06 11.79 10.76
N ILE A 101 -3.29 12.51 11.56
CA ILE A 101 -3.54 13.91 11.92
C ILE A 101 -2.34 14.79 11.55
N ALA A 102 -2.57 16.09 11.37
CA ALA A 102 -1.51 17.02 10.95
C ALA A 102 -0.31 16.96 11.91
N GLY A 103 0.90 16.86 11.35
CA GLY A 103 2.15 16.78 12.10
C GLY A 103 2.46 15.42 12.75
N ARG A 104 1.59 14.40 12.58
CA ARG A 104 1.86 13.03 13.03
C ARG A 104 1.74 12.05 11.86
N PRO A 105 2.82 11.81 11.10
CA PRO A 105 2.80 10.76 10.09
C PRO A 105 2.66 9.39 10.76
N ILE A 106 2.05 8.46 10.04
CA ILE A 106 2.06 7.04 10.39
C ILE A 106 2.85 6.27 9.32
N ARG A 107 3.40 5.14 9.72
CA ARG A 107 4.13 4.24 8.83
C ARG A 107 3.63 2.82 9.06
N GLY A 108 3.48 2.06 7.99
CA GLY A 108 3.09 0.67 8.06
C GLY A 108 3.19 -0.02 6.71
N ASP A 109 3.01 -1.33 6.72
CA ASP A 109 3.13 -2.18 5.55
C ASP A 109 1.76 -2.57 5.00
N ILE A 110 1.70 -2.71 3.68
CA ILE A 110 0.62 -3.42 2.99
C ILE A 110 1.24 -4.60 2.23
N CYS A 111 0.48 -5.68 2.05
CA CYS A 111 0.94 -6.83 1.29
C CYS A 111 -0.12 -7.40 0.37
N VAL A 112 0.29 -7.71 -0.86
CA VAL A 112 -0.52 -8.42 -1.85
C VAL A 112 0.26 -9.55 -2.53
N GLN A 113 -0.43 -10.63 -2.89
CA GLN A 113 0.10 -11.68 -3.74
C GLN A 113 -0.10 -11.32 -5.21
N VAL A 114 0.99 -11.32 -5.97
CA VAL A 114 1.02 -11.01 -7.40
C VAL A 114 1.71 -12.14 -8.16
N PRO A 115 1.43 -12.37 -9.45
CA PRO A 115 2.20 -13.29 -10.28
C PRO A 115 3.70 -13.00 -10.23
N GLU A 116 4.54 -14.03 -10.17
CA GLU A 116 5.99 -13.87 -10.02
C GLU A 116 6.62 -12.97 -11.08
N GLN A 117 6.13 -13.08 -12.33
CA GLN A 117 6.70 -12.41 -13.51
C GLN A 117 6.16 -10.99 -13.74
N GLU A 118 5.09 -10.60 -13.04
CA GLU A 118 4.43 -9.32 -13.26
C GLU A 118 5.26 -8.16 -12.70
N ARG A 119 5.23 -7.05 -13.45
CA ARG A 119 6.01 -5.82 -13.24
C ARG A 119 5.15 -4.56 -13.40
N ASP A 120 5.82 -3.42 -13.31
CA ASP A 120 5.27 -2.08 -13.54
C ASP A 120 4.05 -1.77 -12.67
N PHE A 121 4.20 -2.04 -11.37
CA PHE A 121 3.11 -1.87 -10.43
C PHE A 121 2.84 -0.41 -10.09
N VAL A 122 1.57 -0.13 -9.87
CA VAL A 122 1.04 1.13 -9.40
C VAL A 122 0.21 0.85 -8.16
N LEU A 123 0.50 1.59 -7.09
CA LEU A 123 -0.31 1.63 -5.89
C LEU A 123 -1.53 2.51 -6.13
N ILE A 124 -2.68 2.04 -5.70
CA ILE A 124 -3.96 2.74 -5.78
C ILE A 124 -4.40 3.02 -4.35
N TYR A 125 -4.62 4.30 -4.02
CA TYR A 125 -5.33 4.71 -2.81
C TYR A 125 -6.78 5.04 -3.16
N ASP A 126 -7.72 4.37 -2.49
CA ASP A 126 -9.16 4.48 -2.71
C ASP A 126 -9.87 4.40 -1.35
N SER A 127 -10.45 5.53 -0.90
CA SER A 127 -11.11 5.61 0.40
C SER A 127 -12.48 4.94 0.47
N GLY A 128 -12.90 4.24 -0.60
CA GLY A 128 -14.23 3.63 -0.72
C GLY A 128 -15.40 4.61 -0.90
N ASP A 129 -15.15 5.92 -0.85
CA ASP A 129 -16.15 6.94 -1.20
C ASP A 129 -16.19 7.10 -2.71
N SER A 130 -17.24 6.56 -3.34
CA SER A 130 -17.42 6.59 -4.80
C SER A 130 -17.49 7.99 -5.42
N LYS A 131 -17.60 9.05 -4.60
CA LYS A 131 -17.53 10.44 -5.07
C LYS A 131 -16.11 10.94 -5.25
N GLN A 132 -15.13 10.27 -4.65
CA GLN A 132 -13.74 10.68 -4.67
C GLN A 132 -12.97 9.84 -5.69
N PRO A 133 -12.11 10.47 -6.51
CA PRO A 133 -11.28 9.73 -7.43
C PRO A 133 -10.21 8.94 -6.66
N ALA A 134 -9.89 7.74 -7.17
CA ALA A 134 -8.72 7.00 -6.74
C ALA A 134 -7.43 7.78 -7.06
N VAL A 135 -6.42 7.62 -6.22
CA VAL A 135 -5.10 8.22 -6.41
C VAL A 135 -4.12 7.12 -6.82
N TYR A 136 -3.35 7.37 -7.86
CA TYR A 136 -2.41 6.41 -8.44
C TYR A 136 -0.97 6.85 -8.16
N ILE A 137 -0.20 5.98 -7.56
CA ILE A 137 1.17 6.23 -7.11
C ILE A 137 2.05 5.15 -7.73
N PRO A 138 2.91 5.48 -8.72
CA PRO A 138 3.83 4.51 -9.29
C PRO A 138 4.71 3.89 -8.21
N LEU A 139 4.82 2.56 -8.19
CA LEU A 139 5.76 1.89 -7.30
C LEU A 139 7.16 1.93 -7.93
N PRO A 140 8.21 2.26 -7.16
CA PRO A 140 9.58 2.14 -7.63
C PRO A 140 9.92 0.66 -7.88
N GLU A 141 11.04 0.42 -8.57
CA GLU A 141 11.60 -0.93 -8.60
C GLU A 141 11.88 -1.40 -7.18
N GLY A 142 11.29 -2.53 -6.81
CA GLY A 142 11.50 -3.10 -5.49
C GLY A 142 12.83 -3.84 -5.39
N ARG A 143 13.35 -3.93 -4.17
CA ARG A 143 14.55 -4.70 -3.85
C ARG A 143 14.23 -6.18 -3.62
N GLU A 144 15.26 -7.01 -3.72
CA GLU A 144 15.22 -8.39 -3.24
C GLU A 144 15.66 -8.46 -1.77
N ILE A 145 15.34 -9.57 -1.09
CA ILE A 145 15.83 -9.79 0.28
C ILE A 145 17.23 -10.40 0.20
N GLY A 146 18.22 -9.72 0.79
CA GLY A 146 19.62 -10.17 0.82
C GLY A 146 20.60 -9.30 0.02
N GLU A 147 20.12 -8.19 -0.53
CA GLU A 147 20.93 -7.08 -1.05
C GLU A 147 21.31 -6.09 0.06
#